data_AF-A0A7S3CLW4-F1
#
_entry.id   AF-A0A7S3CLW4-F1
#
_cell.length_a   1.000
_cell.length_b   1.000
_cell.length_c   1.000
_cell.angle_alpha   90.00
_cell.angle_beta   90.00
_cell.angle_gamma   90.00
#
_symmetry.space_group_name_H-M   'P 1'
#
loop_
_entity.id
_entity.type
_entity.pdbx_description
1 polymer ?
#
loop_
_entity_poly.entity_id
_entity_poly.type
_entity_poly.pdbx_seq_one_letter_code
_entity_poly.pdbx_strand_id
1 'polypeptide(L)'
;SWRQCERLDICEDLDLPESQRRIYGFTEDPNDPELLDNWVNKLNLMCLSNTSMGLFGTSFFIGMFIGLFIIPRLGDRFGRKIIFITSLAGTLVALNVLYFSRSMILSFSAMLWCGVLWVGKNIVSLSYAEEFLQPQYSNDLMTSLFIVGNIITLAVPCFYLWVTISWKLQVIIAIVMTVFPLLIGPWYIPESAKYHYECNQ
;
A
#
# COMPACT_ATOMS: atom_id res chain seq x y z
N SER A 1 -1.08 -39.16 -10.21
CA SER A 1 -0.88 -39.20 -8.74
C SER A 1 -0.19 -37.91 -8.35
N TRP A 2 -0.68 -37.20 -7.34
CA TRP A 2 -0.02 -36.00 -6.80
C TRP A 2 1.11 -36.45 -5.85
N ARG A 3 2.25 -35.77 -5.90
CA ARG A 3 3.37 -35.97 -4.98
C ARG A 3 3.82 -34.63 -4.43
N GLN A 4 4.36 -34.62 -3.21
CA GLN A 4 5.03 -33.44 -2.67
C GLN A 4 6.32 -33.19 -3.46
N CYS A 5 6.58 -31.93 -3.81
CA CYS A 5 7.75 -31.48 -4.55
C CYS A 5 8.31 -30.22 -3.85
N GLU A 6 9.62 -30.02 -3.90
CA GLU A 6 10.22 -28.80 -3.39
C GLU A 6 10.18 -27.66 -4.42
N ARG A 7 10.34 -26.42 -3.97
CA ARG A 7 10.42 -25.23 -4.84
C ARG A 7 11.49 -25.38 -5.93
N LEU A 8 12.65 -25.93 -5.59
CA LEU A 8 13.76 -26.12 -6.53
C LEU A 8 13.37 -27.09 -7.64
N ASP A 9 12.74 -28.22 -7.29
CA ASP A 9 12.27 -29.20 -8.27
C ASP A 9 11.30 -28.59 -9.29
N ILE A 10 10.38 -27.74 -8.82
CA ILE A 10 9.38 -27.07 -9.66
C ILE A 10 10.07 -26.10 -10.63
N CYS A 11 10.99 -25.29 -10.11
CA CYS A 11 11.64 -24.26 -10.92
C CYS A 11 12.65 -24.83 -11.92
N GLU A 12 13.41 -25.85 -11.53
CA GLU A 12 14.32 -26.55 -12.44
C GLU A 12 13.54 -27.23 -13.58
N ASP A 13 12.38 -27.83 -13.31
CA ASP A 13 11.57 -28.48 -14.34
C ASP A 13 10.89 -27.48 -15.28
N LEU A 14 10.52 -26.29 -14.79
CA LEU A 14 9.95 -25.21 -15.61
C LEU A 14 10.95 -24.64 -16.64
N ASP A 15 12.23 -24.63 -16.28
CA ASP A 15 13.33 -24.20 -17.17
C ASP A 15 13.64 -25.21 -18.28
N LEU A 16 13.16 -26.46 -18.17
CA LEU A 16 13.32 -27.47 -19.20
C LEU A 16 12.39 -27.20 -20.41
N PRO A 17 12.81 -27.62 -21.63
CA PRO A 17 11.93 -27.67 -22.79
C PRO A 17 10.68 -28.50 -22.48
N GLU A 18 9.53 -28.10 -23.03
CA GLU A 18 8.23 -28.72 -22.72
C GLU A 18 8.21 -30.25 -22.93
N SER A 19 8.97 -30.76 -23.90
CA SER A 19 9.10 -32.19 -24.19
C SER A 19 9.87 -32.99 -23.12
N GLN A 20 10.57 -32.32 -22.21
CA GLN A 20 11.40 -32.91 -21.16
C GLN A 20 10.85 -32.68 -19.75
N ARG A 21 9.74 -31.96 -19.62
CA ARG A 21 9.13 -31.65 -18.32
C ARG A 21 8.59 -32.91 -17.66
N ARG A 22 8.88 -33.07 -16.38
CA ARG A 22 8.36 -34.14 -15.53
C ARG A 22 7.13 -33.67 -14.74
N ILE A 23 6.97 -32.36 -14.56
CA ILE A 23 5.90 -31.71 -13.82
C ILE A 23 4.96 -31.03 -14.82
N TYR A 24 3.80 -31.65 -15.02
CA TYR A 24 2.75 -31.13 -15.90
C TYR A 24 1.86 -30.08 -15.23
N GLY A 25 1.97 -29.95 -13.90
CA GLY A 25 1.24 -28.97 -13.10
C GLY A 25 1.62 -29.08 -11.63
N PHE A 26 1.61 -27.94 -10.94
CA PHE A 26 1.78 -27.84 -9.50
C PHE A 26 0.61 -27.06 -8.91
N THR A 27 0.22 -27.41 -7.69
CA THR A 27 -0.76 -26.68 -6.90
C THR A 27 -0.28 -26.68 -5.46
N GLU A 28 -0.64 -25.65 -4.73
CA GLU A 28 -0.38 -25.57 -3.30
C GLU A 28 -1.31 -26.52 -2.55
N ASP A 29 -0.83 -27.11 -1.45
CA ASP A 29 -1.65 -27.94 -0.58
C ASP A 29 -2.52 -27.04 0.30
N PRO A 30 -3.86 -27.06 0.16
CA PRO A 30 -4.74 -26.19 0.94
C PRO A 30 -4.77 -26.52 2.44
N ASN A 31 -4.23 -27.66 2.87
CA ASN A 31 -4.16 -28.05 4.28
C ASN A 31 -2.83 -27.69 4.94
N ASP A 32 -1.88 -27.14 4.19
CA ASP A 32 -0.60 -26.71 4.75
C ASP A 32 -0.80 -25.48 5.65
N PRO A 33 -0.53 -25.56 6.96
CA PRO A 33 -0.69 -24.43 7.88
C PRO A 33 0.29 -23.28 7.58
N GLU A 34 1.34 -23.52 6.81
CA GLU A 34 2.32 -22.50 6.40
C GLU A 34 1.92 -21.80 5.09
N LEU A 35 0.82 -22.21 4.45
CA LEU A 35 0.36 -21.62 3.21
C LEU A 35 -0.05 -20.16 3.40
N LEU A 36 0.56 -19.27 2.60
CA LEU A 36 0.23 -17.85 2.56
C LEU A 36 -0.24 -17.45 1.15
N ASP A 37 -1.54 -17.21 0.97
CA ASP A 37 -2.11 -16.66 -0.26
C ASP A 37 -1.73 -15.18 -0.39
N ASN A 38 -0.56 -14.96 -0.99
CA ASN A 38 0.08 -13.65 -1.12
C ASN A 38 0.39 -13.31 -2.60
N TRP A 39 1.14 -12.22 -2.80
CA TRP A 39 1.40 -11.71 -4.16
C TRP A 39 2.47 -12.52 -4.92
N VAL A 40 3.23 -13.39 -4.24
CA VAL A 40 4.13 -14.38 -4.87
C VAL A 40 3.30 -15.30 -5.77
N ASN A 41 2.19 -15.83 -5.26
CA ASN A 41 1.32 -16.73 -6.02
C ASN A 41 0.59 -15.97 -7.11
N LYS A 42 0.10 -14.77 -6.79
CA LYS A 42 -0.61 -13.92 -7.76
C LYS A 42 0.25 -13.55 -8.97
N LEU A 43 1.53 -13.23 -8.76
CA LEU A 43 2.44 -12.74 -9.80
C LEU A 43 3.40 -13.82 -10.30
N ASN A 44 3.19 -15.09 -9.91
CA ASN A 44 4.06 -16.23 -10.23
C ASN A 44 5.55 -15.97 -9.91
N LEU A 45 5.82 -15.39 -8.74
CA LEU A 45 7.18 -15.03 -8.31
C LEU A 45 7.96 -16.21 -7.72
N MET A 46 7.37 -17.41 -7.68
CA MET A 46 7.95 -18.59 -7.04
C MET A 46 9.36 -18.92 -7.56
N CYS A 47 9.60 -18.81 -8.87
CA CYS A 47 10.90 -19.13 -9.47
C CYS A 47 11.82 -17.92 -9.67
N LEU A 48 11.39 -16.74 -9.23
CA LEU A 48 12.22 -15.55 -9.25
C LEU A 48 13.21 -15.55 -8.07
N SER A 49 14.33 -14.85 -8.26
CA SER A 49 15.35 -14.70 -7.21
C SER A 49 14.75 -14.05 -5.96
N ASN A 50 15.26 -14.43 -4.79
CA ASN A 50 14.84 -13.84 -3.50
C ASN A 50 15.00 -12.30 -3.51
N THR A 51 15.99 -11.78 -4.23
CA THR A 51 16.19 -10.33 -4.45
C THR A 51 15.02 -9.68 -5.17
N SER A 52 14.44 -10.34 -6.18
CA SER A 52 13.30 -9.79 -6.94
C SER A 52 12.04 -9.75 -6.09
N MET A 53 11.81 -10.77 -5.26
CA MET A 53 10.72 -10.77 -4.28
C MET A 53 10.92 -9.70 -3.21
N GLY A 54 12.15 -9.52 -2.71
CA GLY A 54 12.48 -8.44 -1.77
C GLY A 54 12.28 -7.05 -2.37
N LEU A 55 12.65 -6.87 -3.64
CA LEU A 55 12.49 -5.60 -4.37
C LEU A 55 11.02 -5.15 -4.43
N PHE A 56 10.11 -6.13 -4.47
CA PHE A 56 8.69 -5.84 -4.53
C PHE A 56 8.21 -5.09 -3.28
N GLY A 57 8.53 -5.59 -2.08
CA GLY A 57 8.20 -4.92 -0.82
C GLY A 57 8.96 -3.59 -0.65
N THR A 58 10.22 -3.52 -1.08
CA THR A 58 11.01 -2.29 -0.94
C THR A 58 10.57 -1.17 -1.90
N SER A 59 9.93 -1.50 -3.02
CA SER A 59 9.38 -0.50 -3.95
C SER A 59 8.42 0.49 -3.27
N PHE A 60 7.63 0.02 -2.29
CA PHE A 60 6.77 0.87 -1.48
C PHE A 60 7.58 1.88 -0.66
N PHE A 61 8.63 1.41 0.05
CA PHE A 61 9.47 2.29 0.88
C PHE A 61 10.30 3.27 0.04
N ILE A 62 10.74 2.85 -1.14
CA ILE A 62 11.38 3.75 -2.12
C ILE A 62 10.41 4.85 -2.53
N GLY A 63 9.17 4.47 -2.87
CA GLY A 63 8.11 5.43 -3.18
C GLY A 63 7.84 6.39 -2.03
N MET A 64 7.76 5.88 -0.80
CA MET A 64 7.59 6.71 0.40
C MET A 64 8.73 7.71 0.57
N PHE A 65 9.98 7.25 0.44
CA PHE A 65 11.15 8.12 0.53
C PHE A 65 11.10 9.24 -0.51
N ILE A 66 10.78 8.93 -1.77
CA ILE A 66 10.59 9.92 -2.84
C ILE A 66 9.46 10.90 -2.47
N GLY A 67 8.33 10.36 -1.97
CA GLY A 67 7.17 11.14 -1.56
C GLY A 67 7.49 12.17 -0.49
N LEU A 68 8.36 11.86 0.47
CA LEU A 68 8.74 12.76 1.57
C LEU A 68 9.41 14.06 1.07
N PHE A 69 10.14 14.02 -0.03
CA PHE A 69 10.80 15.22 -0.58
C PHE A 69 9.88 16.08 -1.45
N ILE A 70 8.84 15.48 -2.02
CA ILE A 70 8.02 16.09 -3.07
C ILE A 70 6.67 16.52 -2.50
N ILE A 71 5.95 15.61 -1.87
CA ILE A 71 4.54 15.78 -1.51
C ILE A 71 4.30 16.89 -0.47
N PRO A 72 5.09 17.01 0.62
CA PRO A 72 4.91 18.11 1.57
C PRO A 72 5.07 19.49 0.92
N ARG A 73 6.11 19.66 0.07
CA ARG A 73 6.34 20.91 -0.66
C ARG A 73 5.21 21.24 -1.62
N LEU A 74 4.61 20.24 -2.26
CA LEU A 74 3.42 20.44 -3.08
C LEU A 74 2.23 20.88 -2.22
N GLY A 75 2.06 20.30 -1.03
CA GLY A 75 0.99 20.67 -0.09
C GLY A 75 1.11 22.12 0.41
N ASP A 76 2.33 22.59 0.63
CA ASP A 76 2.59 23.97 1.05
C ASP A 76 2.43 24.99 -0.09
N ARG A 77 2.51 24.56 -1.36
CA ARG A 77 2.39 25.45 -2.53
C ARG A 77 0.99 25.49 -3.14
N PHE A 78 0.34 24.34 -3.24
CA PHE A 78 -0.94 24.17 -3.92
C PHE A 78 -2.13 24.08 -2.96
N GLY A 79 -1.90 24.06 -1.65
CA GLY A 79 -2.94 23.84 -0.65
C GLY A 79 -2.93 22.41 -0.12
N ARG A 80 -3.18 22.27 1.19
CA ARG A 80 -3.12 20.97 1.87
C ARG A 80 -4.32 20.09 1.51
N LYS A 81 -5.51 20.68 1.34
CA LYS A 81 -6.73 19.92 1.00
C LYS A 81 -6.59 19.28 -0.37
N ILE A 82 -6.16 20.05 -1.37
CA ILE A 82 -6.02 19.57 -2.74
C ILE A 82 -5.06 18.38 -2.78
N ILE A 83 -3.87 18.52 -2.18
CA ILE A 83 -2.88 17.44 -2.16
C ILE A 83 -3.36 16.21 -1.36
N PHE A 84 -4.08 16.41 -0.26
CA PHE A 84 -4.67 15.31 0.50
C PHE A 84 -5.70 14.52 -0.34
N ILE A 85 -6.66 15.20 -0.97
CA ILE A 85 -7.70 14.57 -1.79
C ILE A 85 -7.12 13.92 -3.04
N THR A 86 -6.18 14.56 -3.74
CA THR A 86 -5.52 13.95 -4.91
C THR A 86 -4.70 12.73 -4.51
N SER A 87 -4.09 12.74 -3.32
CA SER A 87 -3.36 11.59 -2.80
C SER A 87 -4.29 10.42 -2.46
N LEU A 88 -5.47 10.69 -1.91
CA LEU A 88 -6.50 9.67 -1.69
C LEU A 88 -7.02 9.08 -3.02
N ALA A 89 -7.36 9.93 -3.98
CA ALA A 89 -7.82 9.50 -5.30
C ALA A 89 -6.75 8.68 -6.03
N GLY A 90 -5.50 9.14 -6.02
CA GLY A 90 -4.37 8.41 -6.58
C GLY A 90 -4.16 7.07 -5.89
N THR A 91 -4.29 7.02 -4.56
CA THR A 91 -4.12 5.76 -3.80
C THR A 91 -5.19 4.76 -4.20
N LEU A 92 -6.45 5.21 -4.37
CA LEU A 92 -7.53 4.36 -4.84
C LEU A 92 -7.22 3.78 -6.22
N VAL A 93 -6.73 4.59 -7.16
CA VAL A 93 -6.33 4.12 -8.50
C VAL A 93 -5.19 3.11 -8.40
N ALA A 94 -4.13 3.42 -7.63
CA ALA A 94 -2.98 2.53 -7.46
C ALA A 94 -3.37 1.19 -6.83
N LEU A 95 -4.25 1.18 -5.83
CA LEU A 95 -4.79 -0.05 -5.22
C LEU A 95 -5.63 -0.88 -6.21
N ASN A 96 -6.45 -0.24 -7.04
CA ASN A 96 -7.20 -0.94 -8.08
C ASN A 96 -6.29 -1.55 -9.15
N VAL A 97 -5.29 -0.80 -9.62
CA VAL A 97 -4.25 -1.32 -10.52
C VAL A 97 -3.56 -2.51 -9.87
N LEU A 98 -3.18 -2.40 -8.60
CA LEU A 98 -2.53 -3.48 -7.86
C LEU A 98 -3.43 -4.69 -7.66
N TYR A 99 -4.75 -4.51 -7.52
CA TYR A 99 -5.71 -5.59 -7.40
C TYR A 99 -5.87 -6.37 -8.72
N PHE A 100 -6.11 -5.66 -9.83
CA PHE A 100 -6.40 -6.28 -11.13
C PHE A 100 -5.15 -6.67 -11.92
N SER A 101 -4.00 -6.06 -11.66
CA SER A 101 -2.75 -6.34 -12.38
C SER A 101 -2.28 -7.78 -12.16
N ARG A 102 -2.01 -8.47 -13.28
CA ARG A 102 -1.25 -9.73 -13.31
C ARG A 102 0.18 -9.54 -13.81
N SER A 103 0.52 -8.32 -14.25
CA SER A 103 1.87 -8.00 -14.71
C SER A 103 2.75 -7.63 -13.53
N MET A 104 3.94 -8.23 -13.46
CA MET A 104 4.93 -7.94 -12.43
C MET A 104 5.28 -6.45 -12.44
N ILE A 105 5.69 -5.90 -13.59
CA ILE A 105 6.14 -4.50 -13.72
C ILE A 105 5.04 -3.52 -13.31
N LEU A 106 3.80 -3.76 -13.73
CA LEU A 106 2.67 -2.90 -13.39
C LEU A 106 2.41 -2.91 -11.87
N SER A 107 2.46 -4.09 -11.24
CA SER A 107 2.28 -4.22 -9.79
C SER A 107 3.40 -3.55 -9.00
N PHE A 108 4.65 -3.66 -9.45
CA PHE A 108 5.80 -2.94 -8.85
C PHE A 108 5.60 -1.42 -8.95
N SER A 109 5.18 -0.93 -10.11
CA SER A 109 4.92 0.51 -10.31
C SER A 109 3.78 1.01 -9.44
N ALA A 110 2.70 0.23 -9.31
CA ALA A 110 1.56 0.56 -8.46
C ALA A 110 1.98 0.59 -6.98
N MET A 111 2.83 -0.35 -6.55
CA MET A 111 3.36 -0.40 -5.19
C MET A 111 4.24 0.81 -4.86
N LEU A 112 5.08 1.25 -5.80
CA LEU A 112 5.85 2.48 -5.69
C LEU A 112 4.93 3.70 -5.54
N TRP A 113 3.92 3.82 -6.40
CA TRP A 113 2.95 4.93 -6.32
C TRP A 113 2.17 4.91 -5.00
N CYS A 114 1.75 3.75 -4.51
CA CYS A 114 1.15 3.61 -3.18
C CYS A 114 2.07 4.18 -2.09
N GLY A 115 3.39 3.97 -2.19
CA GLY A 115 4.39 4.56 -1.29
C GLY A 115 4.44 6.08 -1.36
N VAL A 116 4.53 6.65 -2.57
CA VAL A 116 4.55 8.11 -2.77
C VAL A 116 3.28 8.76 -2.20
N LEU A 117 2.12 8.20 -2.54
CA LEU A 117 0.81 8.72 -2.15
C LEU A 117 0.51 8.48 -0.67
N TRP A 118 1.15 7.50 -0.04
CA TRP A 118 1.09 7.30 1.41
C TRP A 118 1.60 8.54 2.16
N VAL A 119 2.60 9.25 1.64
CA VAL A 119 3.08 10.48 2.25
C VAL A 119 2.00 11.57 2.23
N GLY A 120 1.29 11.72 1.11
CA GLY A 120 0.21 12.70 1.00
C GLY A 120 -0.97 12.41 1.91
N LYS A 121 -1.35 11.13 2.05
CA LYS A 121 -2.49 10.78 2.91
C LYS A 121 -2.16 10.81 4.41
N ASN A 122 -0.92 10.53 4.83
CA ASN A 122 -0.58 10.48 6.25
C ASN A 122 0.18 11.72 6.72
N ILE A 123 1.26 12.12 6.06
CA ILE A 123 2.10 13.23 6.52
C ILE A 123 1.40 14.55 6.29
N VAL A 124 0.89 14.81 5.07
CA VAL A 124 0.16 16.06 4.80
C VAL A 124 -1.12 16.13 5.63
N SER A 125 -1.83 15.01 5.83
CA SER A 125 -3.04 14.98 6.67
C SER A 125 -2.74 15.28 8.14
N LEU A 126 -1.63 14.80 8.70
CA LEU A 126 -1.26 15.10 10.08
C LEU A 126 -0.90 16.58 10.23
N SER A 127 -0.05 17.11 9.34
CA SER A 127 0.26 18.54 9.34
C SER A 127 -0.97 19.41 9.11
N TYR A 128 -1.94 18.91 8.33
CA TYR A 128 -3.19 19.61 8.10
C TYR A 128 -4.11 19.56 9.33
N ALA A 129 -4.16 18.43 10.04
CA ALA A 129 -4.93 18.31 11.27
C ALA A 129 -4.39 19.23 12.38
N GLU A 130 -3.06 19.40 12.46
CA GLU A 130 -2.41 20.31 13.40
C GLU A 130 -2.86 21.77 13.22
N GLU A 131 -3.09 22.21 11.98
CA GLU A 131 -3.52 23.58 11.67
C GLU A 131 -4.94 23.91 12.18
N PHE A 132 -5.77 22.90 12.45
CA PHE A 132 -7.11 23.10 13.04
C PHE A 132 -7.11 23.04 14.57
N LEU A 133 -6.00 22.66 15.19
CA LEU A 133 -5.91 22.52 16.63
C LEU A 133 -5.39 23.79 17.28
N GLN A 134 -5.89 24.04 18.49
CA GLN A 134 -5.29 25.05 19.34
C GLN A 134 -3.88 24.62 19.75
N PRO A 135 -2.91 25.56 19.81
CA PRO A 135 -1.50 25.24 20.06
C PRO A 135 -1.30 24.50 21.40
N GLN A 136 -2.15 24.72 22.38
CA GLN A 136 -2.08 24.09 23.70
C GLN A 136 -2.30 22.57 23.71
N TYR A 137 -3.09 22.03 22.77
CA TYR A 137 -3.42 20.59 22.69
C TYR A 137 -2.86 19.89 21.45
N SER A 138 -2.22 20.66 20.57
CA SER A 138 -1.72 20.20 19.26
C SER A 138 -0.77 18.99 19.38
N ASN A 139 0.29 19.12 20.19
CA ASN A 139 1.33 18.09 20.32
C ASN A 139 0.79 16.76 20.86
N ASP A 140 -0.02 16.79 21.92
CA ASP A 140 -0.56 15.59 22.56
C ASP A 140 -1.54 14.87 21.64
N LEU A 141 -2.44 15.62 20.97
CA LEU A 141 -3.41 15.02 20.06
C LEU A 141 -2.73 14.47 18.80
N MET A 142 -1.76 15.19 18.23
CA MET A 142 -1.00 14.70 17.06
C MET A 142 -0.21 13.43 17.39
N THR A 143 0.44 13.39 18.56
CA THR A 143 1.17 12.20 19.01
C THR A 143 0.23 11.03 19.22
N SER A 144 -0.94 11.26 19.83
CA SER A 144 -1.98 10.25 20.01
C SER A 144 -2.48 9.69 18.67
N LEU A 145 -2.83 10.57 17.72
CA LEU A 145 -3.27 10.18 16.37
C LEU A 145 -2.21 9.35 15.65
N PHE A 146 -0.94 9.73 15.78
CA PHE A 146 0.18 8.98 15.20
C PHE A 146 0.31 7.59 15.82
N ILE A 147 0.28 7.47 17.15
CA ILE A 147 0.38 6.18 17.86
C ILE A 147 -0.80 5.27 17.46
N VAL A 148 -2.02 5.77 17.54
CA VAL A 148 -3.23 5.02 17.19
C VAL A 148 -3.17 4.54 15.73
N GLY A 149 -2.76 5.40 14.80
CA GLY A 149 -2.60 5.04 13.39
C GLY A 149 -1.56 3.93 13.16
N ASN A 150 -0.44 3.96 13.89
CA ASN A 150 0.58 2.91 13.80
C ASN A 150 0.10 1.58 14.43
N ILE A 151 -0.64 1.62 15.54
CA ILE A 151 -1.25 0.42 16.13
C ILE A 151 -2.23 -0.23 15.14
N ILE A 152 -3.09 0.56 14.50
CA ILE A 152 -4.02 0.05 13.47
C ILE A 152 -3.23 -0.58 12.32
N THR A 153 -2.14 0.05 11.88
CA THR A 153 -1.29 -0.49 10.81
C THR A 153 -0.63 -1.81 11.19
N LEU A 154 -0.20 -1.97 12.44
CA LEU A 154 0.35 -3.23 12.97
C LEU A 154 -0.71 -4.31 13.17
N ALA A 155 -1.97 -3.94 13.42
CA ALA A 155 -3.06 -4.90 13.54
C ALA A 155 -3.39 -5.61 12.21
N VAL A 156 -3.13 -4.96 11.06
CA VAL A 156 -3.38 -5.52 9.72
C VAL A 156 -2.61 -6.83 9.45
N PRO A 157 -1.27 -6.90 9.61
CA PRO A 157 -0.54 -8.15 9.43
C PRO A 157 -0.90 -9.20 10.49
N CYS A 158 -1.23 -8.81 11.73
CA CYS A 158 -1.74 -9.75 12.72
C CYS A 158 -3.08 -10.37 12.28
N PHE A 159 -3.99 -9.55 11.77
CA PHE A 159 -5.27 -10.00 11.20
C PHE A 159 -5.06 -10.93 9.99
N TYR A 160 -4.08 -10.62 9.13
CA TYR A 160 -3.70 -11.49 8.01
C TYR A 160 -3.21 -12.86 8.49
N LEU A 161 -2.30 -12.91 9.47
CA LEU A 161 -1.74 -14.18 9.91
C LEU A 161 -2.75 -15.04 10.69
N TRP A 162 -3.70 -14.43 11.42
CA TRP A 162 -4.54 -15.16 12.39
C TRP A 162 -5.98 -15.37 11.93
N VAL A 163 -6.50 -14.53 11.03
CA VAL A 163 -7.90 -14.57 10.61
C VAL A 163 -8.05 -14.90 9.13
N THR A 164 -7.20 -14.32 8.28
CA THR A 164 -7.37 -14.38 6.82
C THR A 164 -6.04 -14.50 6.10
N ILE A 165 -5.82 -15.67 5.51
CA ILE A 165 -4.64 -15.97 4.70
C ILE A 165 -4.68 -15.26 3.32
N SER A 166 -5.80 -14.67 2.92
CA SER A 166 -5.97 -14.08 1.58
C SER A 166 -5.56 -12.61 1.47
N TRP A 167 -4.61 -12.32 0.58
CA TRP A 167 -4.22 -10.95 0.24
C TRP A 167 -5.36 -10.09 -0.33
N LYS A 168 -6.34 -10.72 -1.00
CA LYS A 168 -7.47 -10.03 -1.65
C LYS A 168 -8.31 -9.27 -0.64
N LEU A 169 -8.59 -9.89 0.51
CA LEU A 169 -9.41 -9.27 1.55
C LEU A 169 -8.75 -8.00 2.10
N GLN A 170 -7.42 -8.04 2.28
CA GLN A 170 -6.64 -6.89 2.75
C GLN A 170 -6.72 -5.70 1.79
N VAL A 171 -6.56 -5.96 0.48
CA VAL A 171 -6.68 -4.90 -0.54
C VAL A 171 -8.10 -4.35 -0.61
N ILE A 172 -9.13 -5.20 -0.49
CA ILE A 172 -10.53 -4.77 -0.48
C ILE A 172 -10.83 -3.87 0.73
N ILE A 173 -10.40 -4.26 1.93
CA ILE A 173 -10.54 -3.44 3.14
C ILE A 173 -9.85 -2.09 2.95
N ALA A 174 -8.64 -2.07 2.41
CA ALA A 174 -7.91 -0.83 2.14
C ALA A 174 -8.64 0.07 1.13
N ILE A 175 -9.23 -0.51 0.07
CA ILE A 175 -10.05 0.23 -0.90
C ILE A 175 -11.26 0.85 -0.21
N VAL A 176 -12.04 0.08 0.56
CA VAL A 176 -13.23 0.58 1.26
C VAL A 176 -12.87 1.70 2.24
N MET A 177 -11.81 1.52 3.02
CA MET A 177 -11.31 2.52 3.96
C MET A 177 -10.81 3.80 3.26
N THR A 178 -10.38 3.72 2.00
CA THR A 178 -9.94 4.89 1.21
C THR A 178 -11.12 5.60 0.55
N VAL A 179 -12.16 4.87 0.13
CA VAL A 179 -13.35 5.45 -0.52
C VAL A 179 -14.13 6.35 0.45
N PHE A 180 -14.29 5.93 1.71
CA PHE A 180 -15.04 6.70 2.72
C PHE A 180 -14.50 8.14 2.91
N PRO A 181 -13.22 8.38 3.22
CA PRO A 181 -12.67 9.73 3.35
C PRO A 181 -12.62 10.47 2.01
N LEU A 182 -12.52 9.78 0.87
CA LEU A 182 -12.55 10.43 -0.45
C LEU A 182 -13.94 11.00 -0.77
N LEU A 183 -15.01 10.33 -0.35
CA LEU A 183 -16.38 10.81 -0.55
C LEU A 183 -16.74 11.95 0.38
N ILE A 184 -16.27 11.93 1.64
CA ILE A 184 -16.65 12.90 2.68
C ILE A 184 -15.70 14.10 2.69
N GLY A 185 -14.39 13.85 2.57
CA GLY A 185 -13.34 14.84 2.72
C GLY A 185 -13.52 16.11 1.88
N PRO A 186 -13.86 16.04 0.58
CA PRO A 186 -14.01 17.22 -0.26
C PRO A 186 -15.10 18.19 0.23
N TRP A 187 -16.17 17.68 0.83
CA TRP A 187 -17.33 18.46 1.25
C TRP A 187 -17.20 19.03 2.65
N TYR A 188 -16.66 18.25 3.59
CA TYR A 188 -16.65 18.62 5.00
C TYR A 188 -15.36 19.32 5.45
N ILE A 189 -14.25 19.10 4.74
CA ILE A 189 -12.95 19.64 5.16
C ILE A 189 -12.70 20.97 4.43
N PRO A 190 -12.70 22.13 5.13
CA PRO A 190 -12.41 23.44 4.51
C PRO A 190 -10.90 23.59 4.25
N GLU A 191 -10.49 24.35 3.23
CA GLU A 191 -9.05 24.64 3.02
C GLU A 191 -8.43 25.29 4.28
N SER A 192 -7.13 25.07 4.48
CA SER A 192 -6.42 25.66 5.62
C SER A 192 -6.56 27.18 5.64
N ALA A 193 -6.90 27.74 6.81
CA ALA A 193 -7.03 29.18 7.04
C ALA A 193 -5.74 29.95 6.70
N LYS A 194 -4.59 29.27 6.63
CA LYS A 194 -3.30 29.84 6.23
C LYS A 194 -3.31 30.50 4.85
N TYR A 195 -4.16 30.05 3.94
CA TYR A 195 -4.25 30.59 2.59
C TYR A 195 -5.27 31.73 2.44
N HIS A 196 -5.97 32.09 3.53
CA HIS A 196 -7.01 33.12 3.53
C HIS A 196 -6.61 34.40 4.30
N TYR A 197 -5.34 34.58 4.64
CA TYR A 197 -4.86 35.83 5.23
C TYR A 197 -4.61 36.88 4.14
N GLU A 198 -5.50 37.86 4.03
CA GLU A 198 -5.29 39.08 3.26
C GLU A 198 -4.57 40.10 4.16
N CYS A 199 -3.32 40.43 3.83
CA CYS A 199 -2.64 41.58 4.43
C CYS A 199 -3.12 42.85 3.73
N ASN A 200 -3.90 43.68 4.43
CA ASN A 200 -4.19 45.03 3.98
C ASN A 200 -2.92 45.87 4.15
N GLN A 201 -2.37 46.41 3.06
CA GLN A 201 -1.26 47.37 3.08
C GLN A 201 -1.78 48.80 3.25
#